data_AF-A0A128A2T6-F1
#
_entry.id   AF-A0A128A2T6-F1
#
_cell.length_a   1.000
_cell.length_b   1.000
_cell.length_c   1.000
_cell.angle_alpha   90.00
_cell.angle_beta   90.00
_cell.angle_gamma   90.00
#
_symmetry.space_group_name_H-M   'P 1'
#
loop_
_entity.id
_entity.type
_entity.pdbx_description
1 polymer ?
#
loop_
_entity_poly.entity_id
_entity_poly.type
_entity_poly.pdbx_seq_one_letter_code
_entity_poly.pdbx_strand_id
1 'polypeptide(L)'
;MILVIVAVLIISVIVYFLPVNYQNTVNHITNATEGFNQTAMLERGNMAMGFNQTQIHHHFMSTATGGEIMIMSANMSDVQTMDEIKNHVKDIQYEFSHGNFTKPFYIHDQVVPGTDVMTTKKNLINYSIKDIDGGSVLVLTTNDTELLHAIQQFMDFQSSQHMGH
;
A
#
# COMPACT_ATOMS: atom_id res chain seq x y z
N MET A 1 -20.15 -72.49 30.02
CA MET A 1 -19.13 -71.59 29.45
C MET A 1 -18.35 -72.35 28.40
N ILE A 2 -18.75 -72.26 27.13
CA ILE A 2 -17.96 -72.72 25.98
C ILE A 2 -18.13 -71.63 24.93
N LEU A 3 -17.00 -71.00 24.61
CA LEU A 3 -16.88 -69.78 23.82
C LEU A 3 -16.87 -70.17 22.33
N VAL A 4 -17.83 -69.66 21.58
CA VAL A 4 -17.84 -69.71 20.11
C VAL A 4 -16.93 -68.58 19.63
N ILE A 5 -15.88 -68.91 18.87
CA ILE A 5 -15.14 -67.91 18.08
C ILE A 5 -15.07 -68.43 16.65
N VAL A 6 -15.96 -67.91 15.81
CA VAL A 6 -15.89 -68.00 14.35
C VAL A 6 -14.92 -66.91 13.90
N ALA A 7 -13.81 -67.32 13.29
CA ALA A 7 -12.83 -66.41 12.72
C ALA A 7 -13.39 -65.79 11.43
N VAL A 8 -13.74 -64.50 11.46
CA VAL A 8 -14.08 -63.71 10.27
C VAL A 8 -12.83 -62.96 9.86
N LEU A 9 -12.25 -63.36 8.73
CA LEU A 9 -11.14 -62.68 8.05
C LEU A 9 -11.64 -61.34 7.48
N ILE A 10 -11.29 -60.23 8.12
CA ILE A 10 -11.43 -58.88 7.56
C ILE A 10 -10.35 -58.72 6.49
N ILE A 11 -10.73 -58.71 5.22
CA ILE A 11 -9.86 -58.28 4.12
C ILE A 11 -9.77 -56.75 4.20
N SER A 12 -8.65 -56.24 4.68
CA SER A 12 -8.31 -54.82 4.64
C SER A 12 -7.95 -54.41 3.21
N VAL A 13 -8.87 -53.74 2.52
CA VAL A 13 -8.55 -53.05 1.26
C VAL A 13 -7.76 -51.78 1.61
N ILE A 14 -6.43 -51.89 1.62
CA ILE A 14 -5.53 -50.74 1.69
C ILE A 14 -5.51 -50.11 0.29
N VAL A 15 -6.25 -49.01 0.12
CA VAL A 15 -6.12 -48.16 -1.06
C VAL A 15 -4.81 -47.40 -0.93
N TYR A 16 -3.81 -47.80 -1.71
CA TYR A 16 -2.59 -47.02 -1.87
C TYR A 16 -2.94 -45.74 -2.66
N PHE A 17 -3.19 -44.65 -1.94
CA PHE A 17 -3.19 -43.32 -2.53
C PHE A 17 -1.74 -42.99 -2.89
N LEU A 18 -1.39 -43.09 -4.18
CA LEU A 18 -0.21 -42.41 -4.69
C LEU A 18 -0.46 -40.90 -4.57
N PRO A 19 0.48 -40.11 -4.02
CA PRO A 19 0.37 -38.66 -4.11
C PRO A 19 0.46 -38.30 -5.60
N VAL A 20 -0.66 -37.89 -6.19
CA VAL A 20 -0.65 -37.17 -7.46
C VAL A 20 0.11 -35.88 -7.17
N ASN A 21 1.36 -35.84 -7.62
CA ASN A 21 2.21 -34.67 -7.53
C ASN A 21 1.64 -33.64 -8.52
N TYR A 22 0.68 -32.87 -8.07
CA TYR A 22 0.18 -31.71 -8.81
C TYR A 22 1.28 -30.64 -8.74
N GLN A 23 2.22 -30.74 -9.68
CA GLN A 23 3.09 -29.64 -10.04
C GLN A 23 2.17 -28.54 -10.58
N ASN A 24 1.69 -27.68 -9.68
CA ASN A 24 1.25 -26.36 -10.04
C ASN A 24 2.48 -25.65 -10.61
N THR A 25 2.66 -25.68 -11.93
CA THR A 25 3.52 -24.73 -12.62
C THR A 25 2.85 -23.36 -12.53
N VAL A 26 2.94 -22.73 -11.36
CA VAL A 26 2.74 -21.28 -11.26
C VAL A 26 3.95 -20.68 -11.96
N ASN A 27 3.68 -19.99 -13.06
CA ASN A 27 4.70 -19.32 -13.86
C ASN A 27 5.59 -18.46 -12.95
N HIS A 28 6.86 -18.82 -12.86
CA HIS A 28 7.91 -18.13 -12.12
C HIS A 28 8.33 -16.83 -12.83
N ILE A 29 7.35 -16.05 -13.29
CA ILE A 29 7.51 -14.76 -14.00
C ILE A 29 6.94 -13.60 -13.17
N THR A 30 6.03 -13.86 -12.22
CA THR A 30 5.40 -12.82 -11.39
C THR A 30 6.40 -12.14 -10.46
N ASN A 31 7.29 -12.88 -9.79
CA ASN A 31 8.22 -12.30 -8.80
C ASN A 31 9.31 -11.41 -9.42
N ALA A 32 9.75 -11.71 -10.65
CA ALA A 32 10.76 -10.90 -11.31
C ALA A 32 10.15 -9.57 -11.78
N THR A 33 9.00 -9.63 -12.46
CA THR A 33 8.30 -8.44 -12.97
C THR A 33 7.83 -7.53 -11.85
N GLU A 34 7.31 -8.08 -10.74
CA GLU A 34 6.95 -7.27 -9.55
C GLU A 34 8.17 -6.60 -8.93
N GLY A 35 9.30 -7.30 -8.76
CA GLY A 35 10.54 -6.72 -8.25
C GLY A 35 11.13 -5.62 -9.16
N PHE A 36 11.08 -5.80 -10.48
CA PHE A 36 11.50 -4.79 -11.45
C PHE A 36 10.60 -3.54 -11.41
N ASN A 37 9.29 -3.72 -11.34
CA ASN A 37 8.33 -2.61 -11.26
C ASN A 37 8.51 -1.81 -9.97
N GLN A 38 8.75 -2.49 -8.84
CA GLN A 38 9.00 -1.86 -7.57
C GLN A 38 10.28 -1.01 -7.58
N THR A 39 11.36 -1.54 -8.16
CA THR A 39 12.64 -0.82 -8.27
C THR A 39 12.48 0.47 -9.08
N ALA A 40 11.76 0.42 -10.20
CA ALA A 40 11.50 1.58 -11.03
C ALA A 40 10.60 2.61 -10.33
N MET A 41 9.59 2.15 -9.57
CA MET A 41 8.76 3.02 -8.74
C MET A 41 9.60 3.75 -7.69
N LEU A 42 10.50 3.06 -7.00
CA LEU A 42 11.40 3.65 -6.00
C LEU A 42 12.34 4.70 -6.62
N GLU A 43 12.87 4.44 -7.82
CA GLU A 43 13.73 5.41 -8.52
C GLU A 43 12.98 6.69 -8.90
N ARG A 44 11.79 6.56 -9.52
CA ARG A 44 10.92 7.72 -9.79
C ARG A 44 10.50 8.40 -8.51
N GLY A 45 10.27 7.62 -7.47
CA GLY A 45 9.99 8.06 -6.12
C GLY A 45 11.07 8.98 -5.53
N ASN A 46 12.34 8.58 -5.62
CA ASN A 46 13.47 9.38 -5.16
C ASN A 46 13.53 10.73 -5.88
N MET A 47 13.30 10.72 -7.20
CA MET A 47 13.26 11.93 -8.02
C MET A 47 12.09 12.85 -7.66
N ALA A 48 10.90 12.29 -7.39
CA ALA A 48 9.71 13.06 -7.09
C ALA A 48 9.68 13.66 -5.67
N MET A 49 10.27 12.96 -4.70
CA MET A 49 10.29 13.40 -3.30
C MET A 49 11.53 14.20 -2.93
N GLY A 50 12.64 14.01 -3.64
CA GLY A 50 13.92 14.70 -3.39
C GLY A 50 14.80 14.05 -2.33
N PHE A 51 14.41 12.89 -1.79
CA PHE A 51 15.17 12.10 -0.82
C PHE A 51 14.94 10.61 -1.02
N ASN A 52 15.75 9.78 -0.37
CA ASN A 52 15.77 8.34 -0.59
C ASN A 52 14.54 7.64 0.06
N GLN A 53 13.67 7.09 -0.79
CA GLN A 53 12.49 6.31 -0.42
C GLN A 53 12.83 5.15 0.53
N THR A 54 14.01 4.53 0.40
CA THR A 54 14.39 3.38 1.23
C THR A 54 14.72 3.76 2.67
N GLN A 55 14.77 5.06 3.00
CA GLN A 55 14.99 5.56 4.36
C GLN A 55 13.68 5.93 5.06
N ILE A 56 12.54 5.73 4.41
CA ILE A 56 11.24 6.11 4.95
C ILE A 56 10.22 4.99 4.79
N HIS A 57 9.15 5.09 5.57
CA HIS A 57 7.95 4.29 5.42
C HIS A 57 6.76 5.20 5.13
N HIS A 58 6.00 4.85 4.09
CA HIS A 58 4.71 5.46 3.83
C HIS A 58 3.61 4.61 4.44
N HIS A 59 2.64 5.26 5.09
CA HIS A 59 1.41 4.64 5.51
C HIS A 59 0.23 5.47 5.03
N PHE A 60 -0.52 4.90 4.09
CA PHE A 60 -1.72 5.49 3.52
C PHE A 60 -2.95 4.83 4.14
N MET A 61 -3.85 5.64 4.68
CA MET A 61 -5.04 5.16 5.38
C MET A 61 -6.29 5.91 4.93
N SER A 62 -7.28 5.18 4.45
CA SER A 62 -8.66 5.65 4.30
C SER A 62 -9.30 5.85 5.67
N THR A 63 -9.97 6.99 5.89
CA THR A 63 -10.72 7.26 7.13
C THR A 63 -12.19 7.50 6.84
N ALA A 64 -13.02 7.54 7.90
CA ALA A 64 -14.45 7.80 7.77
C ALA A 64 -14.77 9.23 7.24
N THR A 65 -13.82 10.16 7.31
CA THR A 65 -13.98 11.56 6.92
C THR A 65 -13.01 12.00 5.79
N GLY A 66 -12.18 11.08 5.30
CA GLY A 66 -11.23 11.34 4.21
C GLY A 66 -10.09 10.33 4.22
N GLY A 67 -8.87 10.79 4.49
CA GLY A 67 -7.68 9.94 4.51
C GLY A 67 -6.46 10.59 5.17
N GLU A 68 -5.46 9.77 5.47
CA GLU A 68 -4.20 10.17 6.08
C GLU A 68 -3.01 9.62 5.29
N ILE A 69 -2.02 10.48 5.05
CA ILE A 69 -0.71 10.12 4.51
C ILE A 69 0.31 10.34 5.61
N MET A 70 0.74 9.26 6.24
CA MET A 70 1.79 9.29 7.25
C MET A 70 3.11 8.89 6.60
N ILE A 71 4.15 9.69 6.85
CA ILE A 71 5.51 9.42 6.38
C ILE A 71 6.44 9.45 7.60
N MET A 72 7.20 8.37 7.78
CA MET A 72 8.10 8.21 8.91
C MET A 72 9.50 7.83 8.44
N SER A 73 10.52 8.31 9.16
CA SER A 73 11.90 7.84 8.99
C SER A 73 12.02 6.39 9.46
N ALA A 74 12.74 5.56 8.71
CA ALA A 74 13.14 4.22 9.12
C ALA A 74 14.15 4.23 10.27
N ASN A 75 14.86 5.36 10.47
CA ASN A 75 15.79 5.57 11.57
C ASN A 75 15.40 6.82 12.38
N MET A 76 14.93 6.59 13.61
CA MET A 76 14.51 7.67 14.53
C MET A 76 15.63 8.60 14.99
N SER A 77 16.90 8.27 14.70
CA SER A 77 18.04 9.16 14.95
C SER A 77 18.48 9.95 13.71
N ASP A 78 17.88 9.69 12.54
CA ASP A 78 18.19 10.39 11.29
C ASP A 78 17.40 11.70 11.19
N VAL A 79 17.92 12.74 11.84
CA VAL A 79 17.31 14.08 11.88
C VAL A 79 17.18 14.69 10.49
N GLN A 80 18.13 14.42 9.58
CA GLN A 80 18.07 14.93 8.22
C GLN A 80 16.86 14.37 7.48
N THR A 81 16.69 13.04 7.49
CA THR A 81 15.52 12.40 6.84
C THR A 81 14.21 12.89 7.47
N MET A 82 14.16 13.08 8.79
CA MET A 82 12.97 13.62 9.46
C MET A 82 12.60 15.05 9.01
N ASP A 83 13.60 15.92 8.79
CA ASP A 83 13.38 17.27 8.29
C ASP A 83 12.97 17.28 6.81
N GLU A 84 13.57 16.41 6.00
CA GLU A 84 13.19 16.19 4.59
C GLU A 84 11.73 15.72 4.48
N ILE A 85 11.30 14.77 5.32
CA ILE A 85 9.89 14.34 5.41
C ILE A 85 8.96 15.50 5.70
N LYS A 86 9.27 16.34 6.71
CA LYS A 86 8.42 17.47 7.09
C LYS A 86 8.29 18.50 5.98
N ASN A 87 9.37 18.75 5.24
CA ASN A 87 9.32 19.64 4.08
C ASN A 87 8.50 19.02 2.95
N HIS A 88 8.71 17.74 2.68
CA HIS A 88 7.96 17.03 1.66
C HIS A 88 6.45 17.03 1.93
N VAL A 89 6.03 16.80 3.17
CA VAL A 89 4.61 16.85 3.57
C VAL A 89 3.99 18.23 3.33
N LYS A 90 4.74 19.32 3.54
CA LYS A 90 4.30 20.68 3.19
C LYS A 90 4.17 20.87 1.68
N ASP A 91 5.11 20.34 0.91
CA ASP A 91 5.08 20.43 -0.55
C ASP A 91 3.87 19.71 -1.13
N ILE A 92 3.58 18.48 -0.69
CA ILE A 92 2.39 17.76 -1.17
C ILE A 92 1.10 18.39 -0.68
N GLN A 93 1.07 19.00 0.52
CA GLN A 93 -0.08 19.80 0.97
C GLN A 93 -0.33 20.96 0.00
N TYR A 94 0.72 21.69 -0.35
CA TYR A 94 0.63 22.81 -1.29
C TYR A 94 0.14 22.33 -2.66
N GLU A 95 0.75 21.30 -3.24
CA GLU A 95 0.37 20.79 -4.55
C GLU A 95 -1.06 20.26 -4.57
N PHE A 96 -1.43 19.42 -3.60
CA PHE A 96 -2.75 18.80 -3.56
C PHE A 96 -3.86 19.83 -3.31
N SER A 97 -3.63 20.84 -2.47
CA SER A 97 -4.60 21.94 -2.29
C SER A 97 -4.82 22.75 -3.57
N HIS A 98 -3.87 22.75 -4.50
CA HIS A 98 -4.02 23.36 -5.83
C HIS A 98 -4.60 22.39 -6.87
N GLY A 99 -4.94 21.15 -6.48
CA GLY A 99 -5.42 20.09 -7.38
C GLY A 99 -4.31 19.53 -8.27
N ASN A 100 -3.04 19.68 -7.88
CA ASN A 100 -1.91 19.15 -8.62
C ASN A 100 -1.48 17.80 -8.05
N PHE A 101 -1.82 16.71 -8.73
CA PHE A 101 -1.45 15.34 -8.36
C PHE A 101 -0.38 14.74 -9.29
N THR A 102 0.44 15.58 -9.92
CA THR A 102 1.44 15.13 -10.90
C THR A 102 2.49 14.19 -10.29
N LYS A 103 2.89 14.41 -9.03
CA LYS A 103 3.86 13.52 -8.34
C LYS A 103 3.36 12.07 -8.26
N PRO A 104 2.16 11.78 -7.73
CA PRO A 104 1.57 10.43 -7.80
C PRO A 104 1.57 9.82 -9.21
N PHE A 105 1.23 10.59 -10.24
CA PHE A 105 1.23 10.06 -11.61
C PHE A 105 2.62 9.67 -12.09
N TYR A 106 3.62 10.50 -11.80
CA TYR A 106 5.00 10.23 -12.15
C TYR A 106 5.54 8.99 -11.41
N ILE A 107 5.27 8.87 -10.11
CA ILE A 107 5.76 7.73 -9.31
C ILE A 107 5.14 6.42 -9.81
N HIS A 108 3.84 6.41 -10.07
CA HIS A 108 3.11 5.18 -10.41
C HIS A 108 3.04 4.90 -11.92
N ASP A 109 3.56 5.80 -12.75
CA ASP A 109 3.52 5.71 -14.22
C ASP A 109 2.11 5.48 -14.77
N GLN A 110 1.10 6.03 -14.08
CA GLN A 110 -0.30 5.93 -14.46
C GLN A 110 -1.12 7.04 -13.79
N VAL A 111 -2.33 7.26 -14.31
CA VAL A 111 -3.32 8.07 -13.60
C VAL A 111 -3.72 7.35 -12.31
N VAL A 112 -3.60 8.04 -11.19
CA VAL A 112 -3.97 7.49 -9.88
C VAL A 112 -5.48 7.67 -9.65
N PRO A 113 -6.22 6.62 -9.29
CA PRO A 113 -7.67 6.68 -9.04
C PRO A 113 -8.08 7.78 -8.05
N GLY A 114 -9.25 8.38 -8.29
CA GLY A 114 -9.84 9.44 -7.45
C GLY A 114 -9.29 10.86 -7.67
N THR A 115 -8.12 11.00 -8.31
CA THR A 115 -7.46 12.30 -8.46
C THR A 115 -8.18 13.28 -9.39
N ASP A 116 -9.00 12.80 -10.32
CA ASP A 116 -9.86 13.60 -11.19
C ASP A 116 -10.95 14.34 -10.40
N VAL A 117 -11.64 13.62 -9.52
CA VAL A 117 -12.63 14.19 -8.60
C VAL A 117 -11.95 15.10 -7.59
N MET A 118 -10.83 14.67 -7.00
CA MET A 118 -10.07 15.48 -6.04
C MET A 118 -9.56 16.79 -6.68
N THR A 119 -9.16 16.77 -7.95
CA THR A 119 -8.75 17.97 -8.68
C THR A 119 -9.94 18.89 -8.93
N THR A 120 -11.06 18.34 -9.41
CA THR A 120 -12.27 19.09 -9.75
C THR A 120 -12.89 19.74 -8.51
N LYS A 121 -12.89 19.04 -7.39
CA LYS A 121 -13.49 19.47 -6.11
C LYS A 121 -12.46 19.92 -5.06
N LYS A 122 -11.24 20.30 -5.46
CA LYS A 122 -10.13 20.63 -4.54
C LYS A 122 -10.50 21.61 -3.41
N ASN A 123 -11.37 22.59 -3.69
CA ASN A 123 -11.81 23.59 -2.72
C ASN A 123 -12.70 23.02 -1.59
N LEU A 124 -13.12 21.76 -1.68
CA LEU A 124 -13.90 21.04 -0.68
C LEU A 124 -13.07 20.06 0.16
N ILE A 125 -11.75 20.04 -0.03
CA ILE A 125 -10.81 19.25 0.76
C ILE A 125 -10.12 20.16 1.76
N ASN A 126 -10.25 19.86 3.04
CA ASN A 126 -9.45 20.50 4.08
C ASN A 126 -8.19 19.67 4.33
N TYR A 127 -7.04 20.33 4.23
CA TYR A 127 -5.75 19.73 4.49
C TYR A 127 -5.18 20.25 5.82
N SER A 128 -4.68 19.37 6.67
CA SER A 128 -3.90 19.75 7.85
C SER A 128 -2.67 18.87 8.00
N ILE A 129 -1.62 19.42 8.61
CA ILE A 129 -0.37 18.71 8.88
C ILE A 129 -0.28 18.46 10.38
N LYS A 130 0.15 17.26 10.74
CA LYS A 130 0.51 16.88 12.10
C LYS A 130 1.92 16.31 12.11
N ASP A 131 2.86 17.05 12.69
CA ASP A 131 4.19 16.53 12.95
C ASP A 131 4.16 15.50 14.08
N ILE A 132 4.97 14.45 13.92
CA ILE A 132 5.15 13.36 14.88
C ILE A 132 6.66 13.14 15.10
N ASP A 133 7.05 12.46 16.17
CA ASP A 133 8.46 12.33 16.57
C ASP A 133 9.36 11.77 15.47
N GLY A 134 8.83 10.92 14.58
CA GLY A 134 9.58 10.28 13.50
C GLY A 134 9.29 10.80 12.10
N GLY A 135 8.48 11.85 11.94
CA GLY A 135 8.05 12.30 10.62
C GLY A 135 6.83 13.24 10.65
N SER A 136 5.92 13.09 9.70
CA SER A 136 4.76 13.97 9.58
C SER A 136 3.58 13.28 8.90
N VAL A 137 2.37 13.76 9.19
CA VAL A 137 1.11 13.24 8.66
C VAL A 137 0.37 14.37 7.94
N LEU A 138 0.00 14.13 6.68
CA LEU A 138 -0.98 14.93 5.96
C LEU A 138 -2.37 14.33 6.15
N VAL A 139 -3.28 15.10 6.73
CA VAL A 139 -4.68 14.72 6.90
C VAL A 139 -5.52 15.42 5.85
N LEU A 140 -6.34 14.66 5.13
CA LEU A 140 -7.30 15.14 4.15
C LEU A 140 -8.70 14.86 4.69
N THR A 141 -9.55 15.88 4.78
CA THR A 141 -10.94 15.72 5.23
C THR A 141 -11.93 16.42 4.31
N THR A 142 -13.12 15.86 4.19
CA THR A 142 -14.22 16.46 3.43
C THR A 142 -15.57 16.07 4.01
N ASN A 143 -16.59 16.88 3.70
CA ASN A 143 -18.00 16.56 3.99
C ASN A 143 -18.77 16.21 2.69
N ASP A 144 -18.13 16.26 1.52
CA ASP A 144 -18.74 15.86 0.25
C ASP A 144 -18.58 14.34 0.05
N THR A 145 -19.70 13.63 -0.13
CA THR A 145 -19.70 12.16 -0.18
C THR A 145 -18.96 11.59 -1.39
N GLU A 146 -19.07 12.23 -2.56
CA GLU A 146 -18.37 11.79 -3.76
C GLU A 146 -16.85 11.99 -3.62
N LEU A 147 -16.45 13.13 -3.05
CA LEU A 147 -15.05 13.45 -2.78
C LEU A 147 -14.46 12.55 -1.69
N LEU A 148 -15.25 12.17 -0.68
CA LEU A 148 -14.85 11.19 0.33
C LEU A 148 -14.49 9.86 -0.34
N HIS A 149 -15.35 9.35 -1.22
CA HIS A 149 -15.06 8.12 -1.96
C HIS A 149 -13.82 8.26 -2.86
N ALA A 150 -13.61 9.42 -3.46
CA ALA A 150 -12.42 9.68 -4.27
C ALA A 150 -11.12 9.68 -3.44
N ILE A 151 -11.14 10.30 -2.26
CA ILE A 151 -10.01 10.27 -1.31
C ILE A 151 -9.74 8.83 -0.87
N GLN A 152 -10.77 8.05 -0.57
CA GLN A 152 -10.61 6.65 -0.17
C GLN A 152 -10.01 5.81 -1.30
N GLN A 153 -10.49 5.97 -2.54
CA GLN A 153 -9.88 5.32 -3.71
C GLN A 153 -8.41 5.67 -3.89
N PHE A 154 -8.05 6.95 -3.70
CA PHE A 154 -6.67 7.40 -3.74
C PHE A 154 -5.83 6.71 -2.66
N MET A 155 -6.31 6.68 -1.41
CA MET A 155 -5.59 6.05 -0.30
C MET A 155 -5.44 4.55 -0.47
N ASP A 156 -6.50 3.85 -0.88
CA ASP A 156 -6.48 2.40 -1.09
C ASP A 156 -5.51 2.03 -2.21
N PHE A 157 -5.49 2.81 -3.29
CA PHE A 157 -4.51 2.64 -4.37
C PHE A 157 -3.08 2.83 -3.85
N GLN A 158 -2.78 3.95 -3.20
CA GLN A 158 -1.44 4.22 -2.66
C GLN A 158 -1.01 3.13 -1.67
N SER A 159 -1.91 2.75 -0.76
CA SER A 159 -1.66 1.68 0.21
C SER A 159 -1.25 0.38 -0.48
N SER A 160 -1.95 0.00 -1.56
CA SER A 160 -1.64 -1.22 -2.33
C SER A 160 -0.28 -1.18 -3.04
N GLN A 161 0.15 -0.02 -3.54
CA GLN A 161 1.41 0.13 -4.28
C GLN A 161 2.62 0.30 -3.37
N HIS A 162 2.40 0.73 -2.13
CA HIS A 162 3.45 0.95 -1.14
C HIS A 162 3.52 -0.17 -0.08
N MET A 163 2.83 -1.30 -0.30
CA MET A 163 2.94 -2.46 0.60
C MET A 163 4.35 -3.03 0.57
N GLY A 164 4.99 -3.10 1.74
CA GLY A 164 6.25 -3.83 1.92
C GLY A 164 7.54 -3.02 1.71
N HIS A 165 7.45 -1.69 1.64
CA HIS A 165 8.59 -0.77 1.57
C HIS A 165 8.73 0.05 2.85
#